data_AF-A0A843BYK1-F1
#
_entry.id   AF-A0A843BYK1-F1
#
_cell.length_a   1.000
_cell.length_b   1.000
_cell.length_c   1.000
_cell.angle_alpha   90.00
_cell.angle_beta   90.00
_cell.angle_gamma   90.00
#
_symmetry.space_group_name_H-M   'P 1'
#
loop_
_entity.id
_entity.type
_entity.pdbx_description
1 polymer ?
#
loop_
_entity_poly.entity_id
_entity_poly.type
_entity_poly.pdbx_seq_one_letter_code
_entity_poly.pdbx_strand_id
1 'polypeptide(L)'
;PEILCNVAIGTTRWIIQDSSSDIRGIVAQISNVPVLAADLDFKSSKLSGLKAYETGIVKEGVGAGGASIAAMAKLSGAITKNMLLREIEKNYELLMTKR
;
A
#
# COMPACT_ATOMS: atom_id res chain seq x y z
N PRO A 1 17.34 15.24 -14.07
CA PRO A 1 16.52 16.47 -14.10
C PRO A 1 16.21 16.93 -12.67
N GLU A 2 16.43 18.21 -12.37
CA GLU A 2 16.22 18.82 -11.04
C GLU A 2 14.85 18.51 -10.43
N ILE A 3 13.83 18.30 -11.27
CA ILE A 3 12.43 18.04 -10.90
C ILE A 3 12.25 16.75 -10.08
N LEU A 4 13.16 15.77 -10.20
CA LEU A 4 13.03 14.48 -9.51
C LEU A 4 13.51 14.52 -8.04
N CYS A 5 14.08 15.63 -7.56
CA CYS A 5 14.56 15.73 -6.17
C CYS A 5 13.44 15.68 -5.12
N ASN A 6 12.19 15.95 -5.52
CA ASN A 6 11.02 15.99 -4.64
C ASN A 6 9.93 14.98 -5.06
N VAL A 7 10.32 13.91 -5.77
CA VAL A 7 9.40 12.89 -6.26
C VAL A 7 9.77 11.53 -5.66
N ALA A 8 8.75 10.79 -5.21
CA ALA A 8 8.88 9.40 -4.80
C ALA A 8 7.71 8.59 -5.39
N ILE A 9 7.95 7.30 -5.60
CA ILE A 9 6.91 6.34 -5.96
C ILE A 9 6.38 5.73 -4.66
N GLY A 10 5.10 5.96 -4.37
CA GLY A 10 4.40 5.33 -3.25
C GLY A 10 3.58 4.15 -3.71
N THR A 11 3.84 2.97 -3.15
CA THR A 11 3.09 1.74 -3.43
C THR A 11 2.78 0.97 -2.13
N THR A 12 2.33 -0.28 -2.20
CA THR A 12 2.09 -1.18 -1.07
C THR A 12 3.21 -2.22 -0.92
N ARG A 13 3.33 -2.83 0.26
CA ARG A 13 4.28 -3.94 0.46
C ARG A 13 4.05 -5.11 -0.50
N TRP A 14 2.80 -5.33 -0.92
CA TRP A 14 2.45 -6.45 -1.79
C TRP A 14 3.08 -6.32 -3.17
N ILE A 15 3.29 -5.10 -3.69
CA ILE A 15 4.02 -4.88 -4.95
C ILE A 15 5.51 -5.14 -4.79
N ILE A 16 6.13 -4.64 -3.71
CA ILE A 16 7.58 -4.81 -3.49
C ILE A 16 7.97 -6.27 -3.18
N GLN A 17 7.04 -7.05 -2.63
CA GLN A 17 7.24 -8.46 -2.30
C GLN A 17 6.77 -9.42 -3.42
N ASP A 18 6.14 -8.91 -4.48
CA ASP A 18 5.66 -9.74 -5.59
C ASP A 18 6.84 -10.21 -6.44
N SER A 19 7.12 -11.51 -6.45
CA SER A 19 8.19 -12.12 -7.25
C SER A 19 7.99 -11.97 -8.76
N SER A 20 6.78 -11.64 -9.22
CA SER A 20 6.50 -11.34 -10.62
C SER A 20 6.65 -9.86 -10.97
N SER A 21 6.92 -8.99 -9.98
CA SER A 21 7.16 -7.56 -10.18
C SER A 21 8.65 -7.24 -10.18
N ASP A 22 9.07 -6.37 -11.10
CA ASP A 22 10.41 -5.78 -11.13
C ASP A 22 10.35 -4.24 -11.05
N ILE A 23 9.50 -3.70 -10.16
CA ILE A 23 9.38 -2.25 -9.98
C ILE A 23 10.74 -1.58 -9.65
N ARG A 24 11.62 -2.29 -8.92
CA ARG A 24 12.96 -1.79 -8.57
C ARG A 24 13.85 -1.69 -9.81
N GLY A 25 13.89 -2.72 -10.64
CA GLY A 25 14.66 -2.72 -11.89
C GLY A 25 14.16 -1.69 -12.89
N ILE A 26 12.84 -1.54 -13.02
CA ILE A 26 12.23 -0.51 -13.88
C ILE A 26 12.64 0.90 -13.43
N VAL A 27 12.52 1.19 -12.13
CA VAL A 27 12.90 2.50 -11.58
C VAL A 27 14.38 2.76 -11.78
N ALA A 28 15.24 1.78 -11.51
CA ALA A 28 16.69 1.91 -11.68
C ALA A 28 17.11 2.22 -13.14
N GLN A 29 16.35 1.74 -14.13
CA GLN A 29 16.57 2.07 -15.55
C GLN A 29 16.17 3.50 -15.91
N ILE A 30 15.27 4.12 -15.16
CA ILE A 30 14.73 5.45 -15.45
C ILE A 30 15.49 6.52 -14.65
N SER A 31 15.53 6.39 -13.33
CA SER A 31 16.16 7.37 -12.44
C SER A 31 16.30 6.87 -11.00
N ASN A 32 17.19 7.50 -10.24
CA ASN A 32 17.33 7.26 -8.81
C ASN A 32 16.24 8.00 -8.02
N VAL A 33 15.00 7.51 -8.10
CA VAL A 33 13.87 8.02 -7.28
C VAL A 33 13.51 7.02 -6.18
N PRO A 34 13.18 7.49 -4.96
CA PRO A 34 12.77 6.59 -3.88
C PRO A 34 11.50 5.81 -4.23
N VAL A 35 11.51 4.51 -3.91
CA VAL A 35 10.32 3.66 -3.94
C VAL A 35 9.96 3.32 -2.50
N LEU A 36 8.81 3.82 -2.07
CA LEU A 36 8.27 3.64 -0.73
C LEU A 36 7.10 2.66 -0.80
N ALA A 37 7.05 1.70 0.12
CA ALA A 37 5.93 0.77 0.24
C ALA A 37 5.23 0.95 1.60
N ALA A 38 3.91 1.14 1.56
CA ALA A 38 3.08 1.11 2.74
C ALA A 38 3.13 -0.30 3.36
N ASP A 39 3.52 -0.37 4.64
CA ASP A 39 3.49 -1.61 5.42
C ASP A 39 2.04 -1.90 5.86
N LEU A 40 1.17 -2.24 4.92
CA LEU A 40 -0.20 -2.71 5.19
C LEU A 40 -0.18 -4.22 5.41
N ASP A 41 -0.99 -4.74 6.34
CA ASP A 41 -1.04 -6.18 6.60
C ASP A 41 -2.48 -6.64 6.86
N PHE A 42 -3.01 -7.49 5.98
CA PHE A 42 -4.36 -8.02 6.07
C PHE A 42 -4.40 -9.48 6.54
N LYS A 43 -3.25 -10.06 6.94
CA LYS A 43 -3.15 -11.46 7.36
C LYS A 43 -4.06 -11.81 8.54
N SER A 44 -4.22 -10.88 9.49
CA SER A 44 -5.08 -11.07 10.66
C SER A 44 -6.56 -10.80 10.42
N SER A 45 -6.93 -10.27 9.24
CA SER A 45 -8.34 -9.96 8.95
C SER A 45 -9.19 -11.22 8.97
N LYS A 46 -10.48 -11.15 9.29
CA LYS A 46 -11.41 -12.29 9.12
C LYS A 46 -12.14 -12.27 7.78
N LEU A 47 -12.04 -11.16 7.04
CA LEU A 47 -12.76 -10.91 5.80
C LEU A 47 -11.98 -11.51 4.63
N SER A 48 -12.55 -12.51 3.95
CA SER A 48 -11.87 -13.25 2.89
C SER A 48 -11.40 -12.36 1.73
N GLY A 49 -12.19 -11.34 1.37
CA GLY A 49 -11.81 -10.40 0.33
C GLY A 49 -10.59 -9.54 0.69
N LEU A 50 -10.40 -9.21 1.97
CA LEU A 50 -9.18 -8.53 2.43
C LEU A 50 -8.00 -9.51 2.53
N LYS A 51 -8.22 -10.70 3.09
CA LYS A 51 -7.17 -11.74 3.14
C LYS A 51 -6.58 -12.09 1.76
N ALA A 52 -7.36 -11.99 0.69
CA ALA A 52 -6.90 -12.28 -0.67
C ALA A 52 -5.69 -11.42 -1.11
N TYR A 53 -5.51 -10.22 -0.53
CA TYR A 53 -4.33 -9.39 -0.81
C TYR A 53 -3.04 -10.10 -0.42
N GLU A 54 -3.07 -10.90 0.65
CA GLU A 54 -1.93 -11.70 1.12
C GLU A 54 -1.54 -12.83 0.18
N THR A 55 -2.39 -13.17 -0.77
CA THR A 55 -2.14 -14.20 -1.80
C THR A 55 -1.89 -13.59 -3.18
N GLY A 56 -1.61 -12.28 -3.26
CA GLY A 56 -1.23 -11.60 -4.49
C GLY A 56 -2.40 -11.07 -5.33
N ILE A 57 -3.62 -11.05 -4.78
CA ILE A 57 -4.83 -10.50 -5.42
C ILE A 57 -4.93 -8.99 -5.15
N VAL A 58 -5.36 -8.22 -6.15
CA VAL A 58 -5.39 -6.73 -6.18
C VAL A 58 -4.02 -6.08 -6.01
N LYS A 59 -3.39 -6.20 -4.83
CA LYS A 59 -2.11 -5.62 -4.40
C LYS A 59 -2.06 -4.09 -4.36
N GLU A 60 -2.58 -3.41 -5.37
CA GLU A 60 -2.51 -1.95 -5.50
C GLU A 60 -3.72 -1.43 -6.27
N GLY A 61 -3.94 -0.11 -6.19
CA GLY A 61 -4.93 0.60 -6.99
C GLY A 61 -5.34 1.90 -6.31
N VAL A 62 -5.95 2.82 -7.07
CA VAL A 62 -6.55 4.08 -6.58
C VAL A 62 -5.65 4.95 -5.69
N GLY A 63 -4.33 4.77 -5.77
CA GLY A 63 -3.36 5.50 -4.92
C GLY A 63 -3.32 5.03 -3.46
N ALA A 64 -3.79 3.81 -3.15
CA ALA A 64 -3.89 3.30 -1.78
C ALA A 64 -2.53 3.26 -1.07
N GLY A 65 -1.47 2.81 -1.74
CA GLY A 65 -0.11 2.80 -1.19
C GLY A 65 0.39 4.20 -0.83
N GLY A 66 0.34 5.13 -1.79
CA GLY A 66 0.75 6.53 -1.58
C GLY A 66 -0.04 7.24 -0.49
N ALA A 67 -1.37 7.08 -0.46
CA ALA A 67 -2.22 7.68 0.58
C ALA A 67 -1.89 7.13 1.97
N SER A 68 -1.65 5.83 2.08
CA SER A 68 -1.25 5.19 3.34
C SER A 68 0.10 5.69 3.83
N ILE A 69 1.10 5.77 2.94
CA ILE A 69 2.43 6.34 3.26
C ILE A 69 2.29 7.78 3.74
N ALA A 70 1.53 8.60 3.02
CA ALA A 70 1.33 10.01 3.37
C ALA A 70 0.69 10.15 4.76
N ALA A 71 -0.33 9.35 5.06
CA ALA A 71 -0.99 9.35 6.37
C ALA A 71 -0.02 8.91 7.50
N MET A 72 0.68 7.80 7.31
CA MET A 72 1.67 7.29 8.27
C MET A 72 2.79 8.32 8.52
N ALA A 73 3.34 8.90 7.45
CA ALA A 73 4.45 9.86 7.54
C ALA A 73 4.03 11.20 8.13
N LYS A 74 2.83 11.70 7.77
CA LYS A 74 2.34 13.03 8.21
C LYS A 74 2.25 13.16 9.73
N LEU A 75 1.97 12.06 10.42
CA LEU A 75 1.84 12.00 11.88
C LEU A 75 2.97 11.20 12.54
N SER A 76 4.15 11.15 11.90
CA SER A 76 5.35 10.50 12.45
C SER A 76 5.10 9.07 12.95
N GLY A 77 4.29 8.30 12.22
CA GLY A 77 3.95 6.91 12.54
C GLY A 77 2.79 6.72 13.51
N ALA A 78 2.13 7.79 13.98
CA ALA A 78 0.96 7.66 14.86
C ALA A 78 -0.21 6.91 14.16
N ILE A 79 -0.32 7.04 12.84
CA ILE A 79 -1.19 6.14 12.05
C ILE A 79 -0.41 4.87 11.79
N THR A 80 -0.84 3.78 12.40
CA THR A 80 -0.21 2.45 12.28
C THR A 80 -0.96 1.57 11.30
N LYS A 81 -0.31 0.51 10.82
CA LYS A 81 -0.95 -0.49 9.95
C LYS A 81 -2.16 -1.17 10.59
N ASN A 82 -2.11 -1.39 11.91
CA ASN A 82 -3.22 -1.99 12.66
C ASN A 82 -4.43 -1.04 12.71
N MET A 83 -4.20 0.27 12.82
CA MET A 83 -5.28 1.26 12.75
C MET A 83 -5.89 1.30 11.35
N LEU A 84 -5.05 1.31 10.31
CA LEU A 84 -5.53 1.27 8.93
C LEU A 84 -6.34 -0.01 8.66
N LEU A 85 -5.83 -1.18 9.06
CA LEU A 85 -6.57 -2.44 8.93
C LEU A 85 -7.94 -2.33 9.60
N ARG A 86 -8.00 -1.86 10.85
CA ARG A 86 -9.26 -1.72 11.59
C ARG A 86 -10.27 -0.85 10.84
N GLU A 87 -9.85 0.33 10.35
CA GLU A 87 -10.76 1.21 9.62
C GLU A 87 -11.16 0.66 8.25
N ILE A 88 -10.27 -0.08 7.59
CA ILE A 88 -10.58 -0.78 6.32
C ILE A 88 -11.60 -1.88 6.56
N GLU A 89 -11.44 -2.71 7.59
CA GLU A 89 -12.39 -3.77 7.95
C GLU A 89 -13.77 -3.19 8.25
N LYS A 90 -13.82 -2.15 9.08
CA LYS A 90 -15.07 -1.44 9.41
C LYS A 90 -15.77 -0.92 8.16
N ASN A 91 -15.04 -0.28 7.23
CA ASN A 91 -15.64 0.20 5.98
C ASN A 91 -16.07 -0.96 5.06
N TYR A 92 -15.29 -2.03 5.00
CA TYR A 92 -15.62 -3.21 4.21
C TYR A 92 -16.95 -3.84 4.67
N GLU A 93 -17.13 -4.04 5.98
CA GLU A 93 -18.38 -4.56 6.55
C GLU A 93 -19.57 -3.64 6.25
N LEU A 94 -19.41 -2.33 6.38
CA LEU A 94 -20.44 -1.35 6.03
C LEU A 94 -20.81 -1.39 4.54
N LEU A 95 -19.85 -1.63 3.65
CA LEU A 95 -20.10 -1.73 2.21
C LEU A 95 -20.76 -3.06 1.83
N MET A 96 -20.44 -4.14 2.54
CA MET A 96 -21.02 -5.46 2.27
C MET A 96 -22.42 -5.63 2.84
N THR A 97 -22.78 -4.89 3.90
CA THR A 97 -24.15 -4.89 4.45
C THR A 97 -25.13 -4.02 3.66
N LYS A 98 -24.63 -3.12 2.81
CA LYS A 98 -25.44 -2.29 1.89
C LYS A 98 -25.72 -2.95 0.54
N ARG A 99 -25.31 -4.21 0.37
CA ARG A 99 -25.58 -5.01 -0.83
C ARG A 99 -26.85 -5.83 -0.69
#